data_AF-A0A1X9YJQ4-F1
#
_entry.id   AF-A0A1X9YJQ4-F1
#
_cell.length_a   1.000
_cell.length_b   1.000
_cell.length_c   1.000
_cell.angle_alpha   90.00
_cell.angle_beta   90.00
_cell.angle_gamma   90.00
#
_symmetry.space_group_name_H-M   'P 1'
#
loop_
_entity.id
_entity.type
_entity.pdbx_description
1 polymer ?
#
loop_
_entity_poly.entity_id
_entity_poly.type
_entity_poly.pdbx_seq_one_letter_code
_entity_poly.pdbx_strand_id
1 'polypeptide(L)'
;MSLNAYRRAQSVTETPRATEYRLMSQITGELMDARDAGLKAAALMPALHRNREVWSTFATLCGAPGNRLPDELRASIISIALWVERHTSAVATGRESIEDLIEVNRAIINGLAHENLAA
;
A
#
# COMPACT_ATOMS: atom_id res chain seq x y z
N MET A 1 -30.86 17.98 -9.66
CA MET A 1 -29.55 18.45 -9.14
C MET A 1 -28.64 17.24 -9.04
N SER A 2 -27.50 17.27 -9.73
CA SER A 2 -26.73 16.08 -10.10
C SER A 2 -25.87 15.52 -8.96
N LEU A 3 -25.80 14.19 -8.88
CA LEU A 3 -24.86 13.38 -8.07
C LEU A 3 -23.38 13.80 -8.19
N ASN A 4 -23.06 14.65 -9.18
CA ASN A 4 -21.74 15.20 -9.43
C ASN A 4 -21.29 16.23 -8.39
N ALA A 5 -22.21 16.94 -7.72
CA ALA A 5 -21.86 17.88 -6.65
C ALA A 5 -21.43 17.15 -5.36
N TYR A 6 -22.00 15.96 -5.10
CA TYR A 6 -21.65 15.15 -3.93
C TYR A 6 -20.25 14.53 -4.06
N ARG A 7 -19.84 14.11 -5.26
CA ARG A 7 -18.46 13.64 -5.53
C ARG A 7 -17.42 14.76 -5.46
N ARG A 8 -17.79 16.01 -5.74
CA ARG A 8 -16.87 17.16 -5.70
C ARG A 8 -16.68 17.77 -4.32
N ALA A 9 -17.59 17.46 -3.37
CA ALA A 9 -17.47 17.85 -1.97
C ALA A 9 -16.65 16.84 -1.13
N GLN A 10 -16.62 15.55 -1.52
CA GLN A 10 -15.76 14.55 -0.87
C GLN A 10 -14.25 14.74 -1.15
N SER A 11 -13.88 15.55 -2.15
CA SER A 11 -12.47 15.85 -2.46
C SER A 11 -11.90 17.06 -1.71
N VAL A 12 -12.65 17.69 -0.80
CA VAL A 12 -12.27 19.02 -0.25
C VAL A 12 -11.43 18.95 1.04
N THR A 13 -11.36 17.83 1.75
CA THR A 13 -10.41 17.67 2.88
C THR A 13 -10.00 16.23 3.06
N GLU A 14 -9.47 15.60 2.02
CA GLU A 14 -8.81 14.33 2.22
C GLU A 14 -7.42 14.60 2.80
N THR A 15 -7.20 14.19 4.05
CA THR A 15 -5.86 14.27 4.64
C THR A 15 -4.92 13.36 3.83
N PRO A 16 -3.62 13.68 3.74
CA PRO A 16 -2.65 12.78 3.10
C PRO A 16 -2.75 11.34 3.65
N ARG A 17 -3.04 11.19 4.94
CA ARG A 17 -3.25 9.89 5.62
C ARG A 17 -4.50 9.14 5.15
N ALA A 18 -5.62 9.82 4.93
CA ALA A 18 -6.81 9.18 4.36
C ALA A 18 -6.54 8.66 2.93
N THR A 19 -5.76 9.42 2.14
CA THR A 19 -5.34 9.01 0.80
C THR A 19 -4.45 7.75 0.86
N GLU A 20 -3.44 7.74 1.74
CA GLU A 20 -2.56 6.58 1.97
C GLU A 20 -3.36 5.34 2.40
N TYR A 21 -4.32 5.51 3.32
CA TYR A 21 -5.19 4.43 3.80
C TYR A 21 -6.03 3.82 2.67
N ARG A 22 -6.70 4.65 1.85
CA ARG A 22 -7.51 4.16 0.73
C ARG A 22 -6.66 3.45 -0.30
N LEU A 23 -5.51 4.03 -0.66
CA LEU A 23 -4.58 3.41 -1.60
C LEU A 23 -4.16 2.05 -1.08
N MET A 24 -3.71 1.94 0.18
CA MET A 24 -3.28 0.65 0.70
C MET A 24 -4.40 -0.37 0.80
N SER A 25 -5.60 0.05 1.20
CA SER A 25 -6.76 -0.82 1.25
C SER A 25 -7.09 -1.39 -0.13
N GLN A 26 -7.04 -0.54 -1.18
CA GLN A 26 -7.27 -0.97 -2.55
C GLN A 26 -6.24 -2.02 -2.99
N ILE A 27 -4.94 -1.74 -2.86
CA ILE A 27 -3.91 -2.65 -3.39
C ILE A 27 -3.87 -3.96 -2.60
N THR A 28 -4.19 -3.92 -1.31
CA THR A 28 -4.35 -5.12 -0.49
C THR A 28 -5.54 -5.97 -0.94
N GLY A 29 -6.66 -5.33 -1.31
CA GLY A 29 -7.78 -6.00 -1.95
C GLY A 29 -7.37 -6.69 -3.25
N GLU A 30 -6.63 -6.00 -4.13
CA GLU A 30 -6.13 -6.58 -5.39
C GLU A 30 -5.24 -7.82 -5.15
N LEU A 31 -4.41 -7.83 -4.11
CA LEU A 31 -3.61 -9.01 -3.73
C LEU A 31 -4.48 -10.15 -3.19
N MET A 32 -5.47 -9.83 -2.34
CA MET A 32 -6.39 -10.83 -1.80
C MET A 32 -7.25 -11.47 -2.88
N ASP A 33 -7.79 -10.68 -3.80
CA ASP A 33 -8.57 -11.18 -4.94
C ASP A 33 -7.73 -12.10 -5.82
N ALA A 34 -6.45 -11.74 -6.07
CA ALA A 34 -5.53 -12.57 -6.83
C ALA A 34 -5.22 -13.91 -6.12
N ARG A 35 -5.06 -13.88 -4.79
CA ARG A 35 -4.88 -15.08 -3.96
C ARG A 35 -6.13 -15.97 -4.00
N ASP A 36 -7.31 -15.39 -3.81
CA ASP A 36 -8.58 -16.12 -3.72
C ASP A 36 -9.00 -16.72 -5.06
N ALA A 37 -8.64 -16.06 -6.17
CA ALA A 37 -8.75 -16.60 -7.52
C ALA A 37 -7.67 -17.66 -7.85
N GLY A 38 -6.72 -17.91 -6.94
CA GLY A 38 -5.66 -18.90 -7.13
C GLY A 38 -4.68 -18.55 -8.25
N LEU A 39 -4.50 -17.25 -8.54
CA LEU A 39 -3.63 -16.79 -9.62
C LEU A 39 -2.17 -17.14 -9.34
N LYS A 40 -1.44 -17.49 -10.40
CA LYS A 40 -0.02 -17.89 -10.32
C LYS A 40 0.79 -17.27 -11.45
N ALA A 41 2.10 -17.18 -11.23
CA ALA A 41 3.07 -16.74 -12.22
C ALA A 41 2.63 -15.45 -12.94
N ALA A 42 2.54 -15.47 -14.27
CA ALA A 42 2.19 -14.30 -15.07
C ALA A 42 0.83 -13.67 -14.69
N ALA A 43 -0.16 -14.47 -14.28
CA ALA A 43 -1.48 -13.96 -13.88
C ALA A 43 -1.44 -13.20 -12.55
N LEU A 44 -0.46 -13.49 -11.69
CA LEU A 44 -0.26 -12.82 -10.41
C LEU A 44 0.47 -11.48 -10.56
N MET A 45 1.21 -11.30 -11.66
CA MET A 45 2.10 -10.16 -11.84
C MET A 45 1.44 -8.78 -11.79
N PRO A 46 0.24 -8.54 -12.34
CA PRO A 46 -0.39 -7.22 -12.25
C PRO A 46 -0.59 -6.75 -10.81
N ALA A 47 -1.09 -7.63 -9.92
CA ALA A 47 -1.32 -7.32 -8.52
C ALA A 47 0.01 -7.11 -7.76
N LEU A 48 1.00 -7.96 -8.03
CA LEU A 48 2.34 -7.83 -7.45
C LEU A 48 3.04 -6.54 -7.86
N HIS A 49 2.93 -6.16 -9.13
CA HIS A 49 3.53 -4.93 -9.65
C HIS A 49 2.91 -3.69 -9.01
N ARG A 50 1.58 -3.62 -8.95
CA ARG A 50 0.85 -2.55 -8.26
C ARG A 50 1.29 -2.39 -6.81
N ASN A 51 1.42 -3.48 -6.07
CA ASN A 51 1.89 -3.46 -4.68
C ASN A 51 3.31 -2.88 -4.58
N ARG A 52 4.21 -3.35 -5.45
CA ARG A 52 5.60 -2.89 -5.51
C ARG A 52 5.70 -1.39 -5.83
N GLU A 53 4.92 -0.89 -6.79
CA GLU A 53 4.91 0.52 -7.18
C GLU A 53 4.54 1.44 -6.01
N VAL A 54 3.52 1.05 -5.23
CA VAL A 54 3.10 1.84 -4.07
C VAL A 54 4.19 1.87 -3.00
N TRP A 55 4.79 0.71 -2.67
CA TRP A 55 5.89 0.64 -1.71
C TRP A 55 7.13 1.42 -2.15
N SER A 56 7.47 1.39 -3.45
CA SER A 56 8.54 2.21 -4.02
C SER A 56 8.25 3.72 -3.88
N THR A 57 6.99 4.11 -4.09
CA THR A 57 6.55 5.50 -3.90
C THR A 57 6.69 5.93 -2.44
N PHE A 58 6.28 5.10 -1.49
CA PHE A 58 6.45 5.39 -0.06
C PHE A 58 7.91 5.51 0.35
N ALA A 59 8.79 4.61 -0.13
CA ALA A 59 10.22 4.72 0.11
C ALA A 59 10.80 6.02 -0.43
N THR A 60 10.40 6.41 -1.64
CA THR A 60 10.84 7.67 -2.28
C THR A 60 10.41 8.89 -1.47
N LEU A 61 9.13 8.95 -1.07
CA LEU A 61 8.59 10.06 -0.26
C LEU A 61 9.22 10.11 1.13
N CYS A 62 9.49 8.95 1.74
CA CYS A 62 10.22 8.89 3.01
C CYS A 62 11.67 9.32 2.83
N GLY A 63 12.33 9.02 1.72
CA GLY A 63 13.70 9.43 1.43
C GLY A 63 13.86 10.91 1.06
N ALA A 64 12.78 11.59 0.66
CA ALA A 64 12.83 12.96 0.16
C ALA A 64 13.18 13.99 1.25
N PRO A 65 13.98 15.03 0.92
CA PRO A 65 14.17 16.19 1.79
C PRO A 65 12.83 16.86 2.11
N GLY A 66 12.60 17.22 3.37
CA GLY A 66 11.37 17.90 3.80
C GLY A 66 10.23 16.96 4.23
N ASN A 67 10.43 15.64 4.20
CA ASN A 67 9.54 14.72 4.90
C ASN A 67 9.55 15.04 6.41
N ARG A 68 8.36 15.12 7.03
CA ARG A 68 8.18 15.54 8.43
C ARG A 68 8.02 14.39 9.42
N LEU A 69 8.08 13.14 8.95
CA LEU A 69 8.05 11.97 9.81
C LEU A 69 9.36 11.83 10.59
N PRO A 70 9.34 11.26 11.79
CA PRO A 70 10.57 10.92 12.53
C PRO A 70 11.50 10.02 11.70
N ASP A 71 12.81 10.22 11.83
CA ASP A 71 13.81 9.48 11.05
C ASP A 71 13.70 7.96 11.20
N GLU A 72 13.40 7.49 12.41
CA GLU A 72 13.21 6.06 12.69
C GLU A 72 12.01 5.47 11.96
N LEU A 73 10.90 6.22 11.89
CA LEU A 73 9.71 5.81 11.15
C LEU A 73 9.97 5.78 9.64
N ARG A 74 10.66 6.80 9.12
CA ARG A 74 11.09 6.85 7.71
C ARG A 74 11.98 5.65 7.36
N ALA A 75 12.96 5.35 8.20
CA ALA A 75 13.87 4.22 8.02
C ALA A 75 13.14 2.87 8.05
N SER A 76 12.15 2.72 8.93
CA SER A 76 11.31 1.53 9.02
C SER A 76 10.47 1.33 7.75
N ILE A 77 9.80 2.38 7.25
CA ILE A 77 9.02 2.33 6.00
C ILE A 77 9.90 1.97 4.80
N ILE A 78 11.08 2.59 4.70
CA ILE A 78 12.05 2.27 3.63
C ILE A 78 12.51 0.82 3.72
N SER A 79 12.79 0.32 4.92
CA SER A 79 13.22 -1.06 5.15
C SER A 79 12.15 -2.07 4.72
N ILE A 80 10.88 -1.79 5.02
CA ILE A 80 9.76 -2.61 4.59
C ILE A 80 9.62 -2.57 3.07
N ALA A 81 9.71 -1.40 2.43
CA ALA A 81 9.64 -1.29 0.97
C ALA A 81 10.74 -2.12 0.27
N LEU A 82 11.96 -2.11 0.81
CA LEU A 82 13.05 -2.93 0.31
C LEU A 82 12.78 -4.43 0.49
N TRP A 83 12.16 -4.83 1.60
CA TRP A 83 11.72 -6.21 1.81
C TRP A 83 10.62 -6.59 0.82
N VAL A 84 9.60 -5.75 0.63
CA VAL A 84 8.51 -5.98 -0.33
C VAL A 84 9.05 -6.16 -1.75
N GLU A 85 10.01 -5.35 -2.19
CA GLU A 85 10.64 -5.50 -3.51
C GLU A 85 11.18 -6.92 -3.71
N ARG A 86 12.01 -7.38 -2.75
CA ARG A 86 12.63 -8.71 -2.79
C ARG A 86 11.59 -9.82 -2.67
N HIS A 87 10.66 -9.71 -1.74
CA HIS A 87 9.64 -10.72 -1.48
C HIS A 87 8.68 -10.86 -2.66
N THR A 88 8.28 -9.74 -3.27
CA THR A 88 7.46 -9.73 -4.49
C THR A 88 8.13 -10.52 -5.63
N SER A 89 9.44 -10.40 -5.79
CA SER A 89 10.19 -11.20 -6.79
C SER A 89 10.19 -12.69 -6.44
N ALA A 90 10.29 -13.03 -5.16
CA ALA A 90 10.22 -14.41 -4.71
C ALA A 90 8.82 -15.03 -4.91
N VAL A 91 7.75 -14.28 -4.60
CA VAL A 91 6.35 -14.67 -4.87
C VAL A 91 6.09 -14.84 -6.36
N ALA A 92 6.60 -13.94 -7.20
CA ALA A 92 6.47 -14.04 -8.66
C ALA A 92 7.09 -15.34 -9.23
N THR A 93 8.14 -15.83 -8.60
CA THR A 93 8.80 -17.11 -8.95
C THR A 93 8.24 -18.32 -8.22
N GLY A 94 7.19 -18.15 -7.39
CA GLY A 94 6.55 -19.21 -6.61
C GLY A 94 7.39 -19.73 -5.45
N ARG A 95 8.42 -18.98 -5.01
CA ARG A 95 9.30 -19.37 -3.89
C ARG A 95 8.72 -18.99 -2.53
N GLU A 96 7.88 -17.96 -2.50
CA GLU A 96 7.30 -17.40 -1.28
C GLU A 96 5.80 -17.18 -1.45
N SER A 97 5.11 -16.95 -0.32
CA SER A 97 3.66 -16.76 -0.29
C SER A 97 3.27 -15.29 -0.55
N ILE A 98 2.19 -15.09 -1.31
CA ILE A 98 1.54 -13.77 -1.41
C ILE A 98 0.94 -13.33 -0.06
N GLU A 99 0.66 -14.26 0.85
CA GLU A 99 0.04 -13.96 2.14
C GLU A 99 0.89 -13.01 2.99
N ASP A 100 2.23 -13.15 2.95
CA ASP A 100 3.11 -12.30 3.75
C ASP A 100 3.05 -10.83 3.30
N LEU A 101 2.84 -10.58 2.00
CA LEU A 101 2.61 -9.23 1.47
C LEU A 101 1.28 -8.65 1.96
N ILE A 102 0.24 -9.49 2.00
CA ILE A 102 -1.09 -9.11 2.48
C ILE A 102 -1.03 -8.77 3.98
N GLU A 103 -0.32 -9.57 4.78
CA GLU A 103 -0.15 -9.36 6.21
C GLU A 103 0.55 -8.03 6.51
N VAL A 104 1.67 -7.76 5.84
CA VAL A 104 2.40 -6.49 5.98
C VAL A 104 1.52 -5.31 5.61
N ASN A 105 0.78 -5.39 4.50
CA ASN A 105 -0.10 -4.30 4.11
C ASN A 105 -1.24 -4.08 5.13
N ARG A 106 -1.82 -5.15 5.69
CA ARG A 106 -2.84 -5.05 6.74
C ARG A 106 -2.31 -4.37 8.00
N ALA A 107 -1.07 -4.68 8.41
CA ALA A 107 -0.44 -4.02 9.54
C ALA A 107 -0.33 -2.50 9.32
N ILE A 108 0.06 -2.07 8.11
CA ILE A 108 0.13 -0.65 7.74
C ILE A 108 -1.25 0.00 7.71
N ILE A 109 -2.26 -0.66 7.10
CA ILE A 109 -3.64 -0.17 7.06
C ILE A 109 -4.18 0.06 8.47
N ASN A 110 -3.93 -0.87 9.39
CA ASN A 110 -4.35 -0.74 10.78
C ASN A 110 -3.67 0.47 11.44
N GLY A 111 -2.36 0.64 11.26
CA GLY A 111 -1.64 1.82 11.76
C GLY A 111 -2.21 3.14 11.23
N LEU A 112 -2.49 3.22 9.93
CA LEU A 112 -3.08 4.38 9.28
C LEU A 112 -4.52 4.66 9.77
N ALA A 113 -5.31 3.61 10.03
CA ALA A 113 -6.66 3.75 10.58
C ALA A 113 -6.63 4.35 12.00
N HIS A 114 -5.70 3.91 12.85
CA HIS A 114 -5.53 4.45 14.19
C HIS A 114 -5.14 5.92 14.17
N GLU A 115 -4.23 6.34 13.28
CA GLU A 115 -3.87 7.76 13.12
C GLU A 115 -5.04 8.60 12.60
N ASN A 116 -5.82 8.11 11.63
CA ASN A 116 -6.98 8.82 11.10
C ASN A 116 -8.10 9.03 12.13
N LEU A 117 -8.24 8.13 13.12
CA LEU A 117 -9.19 8.28 14.22
C LEU A 117 -8.71 9.29 15.28
N ALA A 118 -7.40 9.56 15.33
CA ALA A 118 -6.77 10.49 16.28
C ALA A 118 -6.62 11.93 15.72
N ALA A 119 -6.87 12.13 14.42
CA ALA A 119 -6.78 13.40 13.71
C ALA A 119 -8.16 14.10 13.60
#